data_AF-A0A9D2D4P1-F1
#
_entry.id   AF-A0A9D2D4P1-F1
#
_cell.length_a   1.000
_cell.length_b   1.000
_cell.length_c   1.000
_cell.angle_alpha   90.00
_cell.angle_beta   90.00
_cell.angle_gamma   90.00
#
_symmetry.space_group_name_H-M   'P 1'
#
loop_
_entity.id
_entity.type
_entity.pdbx_description
1 polymer ?
#
loop_
_entity_poly.entity_id
_entity_poly.type
_entity_poly.pdbx_seq_one_letter_code
_entity_poly.pdbx_strand_id
1 'polypeptide(L)'
;MTENAVSGKRRKIKYRLTPVFFAAAATMALGGCAGKEPPGLEDAIQETGAYVRKTTPAPGISSIGGEWAVIALQKGGVETEDYYYESYYDNVRAQVKSSGGILSEDTYTEYARVVLALCAIGEDPANVEGYDLTEPLDDYRIVTDQGINAAAFALLAAYTVGVSLENEENYLDYIVTELEQENMYTVEDASDYVAIALEGLAFYQERTDVKAAVEKGIKALSGFQDADGGFGNCESTAEAIIALTQLGIDVTKDSRFIKDGHSLQDGLMEYYIRGGGFCHVAEEKEPNAMATEKALLALDAIRLFEDGKTLYEREGE
;
A
#
# COMPACT_ATOMS: atom_id res chain seq x y z
N MET A 1 -12.07 73.20 -31.50
CA MET A 1 -10.96 72.55 -32.23
C MET A 1 -10.61 71.31 -31.41
N THR A 2 -11.32 70.18 -31.58
CA THR A 2 -11.00 69.06 -32.51
C THR A 2 -9.56 68.59 -32.25
N GLU A 3 -9.28 67.44 -31.65
CA GLU A 3 -9.46 66.02 -32.04
C GLU A 3 -8.43 65.27 -31.14
N ASN A 4 -8.37 63.96 -30.88
CA ASN A 4 -9.01 62.77 -31.42
C ASN A 4 -8.84 61.66 -30.35
N ALA A 5 -9.83 60.77 -30.29
CA ALA A 5 -9.80 59.54 -29.52
C ALA A 5 -8.93 58.47 -30.21
N VAL A 6 -8.22 57.64 -29.45
CA VAL A 6 -7.86 56.29 -29.91
C VAL A 6 -8.12 55.28 -28.79
N SER A 7 -9.25 54.59 -28.97
CA SER A 7 -9.71 53.41 -28.25
C SER A 7 -8.87 52.19 -28.64
N GLY A 8 -8.10 51.65 -27.70
CA GLY A 8 -7.41 50.37 -27.85
C GLY A 8 -8.36 49.19 -27.62
N LYS A 9 -9.03 48.73 -28.68
CA LYS A 9 -9.82 47.48 -28.67
C LYS A 9 -8.89 46.27 -28.50
N ARG A 10 -8.94 45.61 -27.34
CA ARG A 10 -8.42 44.25 -27.14
C ARG A 10 -9.20 43.29 -28.06
N ARG A 11 -8.54 42.75 -29.10
CA ARG A 11 -9.09 41.68 -29.95
C ARG A 11 -9.13 40.37 -29.15
N LYS A 12 -10.33 39.91 -28.81
CA LYS A 12 -10.58 38.53 -28.36
C LYS A 12 -10.38 37.59 -29.55
N ILE A 13 -9.35 36.75 -29.51
CA ILE A 13 -9.17 35.65 -30.45
C ILE A 13 -10.16 34.55 -30.04
N LYS A 14 -11.15 34.30 -30.90
CA LYS A 14 -12.08 33.16 -30.77
C LYS A 14 -11.44 31.98 -31.49
N TYR A 15 -11.02 30.96 -30.75
CA TYR A 15 -10.72 29.65 -31.35
C TYR A 15 -12.05 28.96 -31.65
N ARG A 16 -12.33 28.75 -32.95
CA ARG A 16 -13.39 27.85 -33.42
C ARG A 16 -12.75 26.48 -33.62
N LEU A 17 -13.05 25.53 -32.73
CA LEU A 17 -12.79 24.11 -32.94
C LEU A 17 -13.91 23.55 -33.82
N THR A 18 -13.57 23.19 -35.06
CA THR A 18 -14.39 22.32 -35.90
C THR A 18 -13.96 20.86 -35.66
N PRO A 19 -14.90 19.93 -35.44
CA PRO A 19 -14.56 18.52 -35.25
C PRO A 19 -14.24 17.92 -36.62
N VAL A 20 -13.04 17.37 -36.78
CA VAL A 20 -12.72 16.49 -37.90
C VAL A 20 -12.75 15.07 -37.36
N PHE A 21 -13.84 14.36 -37.67
CA PHE A 21 -13.91 12.91 -37.53
C PHE A 21 -13.00 12.26 -38.57
N PHE A 22 -11.85 11.75 -38.15
CA PHE A 22 -11.11 10.74 -38.91
C PHE A 22 -11.35 9.38 -38.26
N ALA A 23 -12.26 8.61 -38.85
CA ALA A 23 -12.36 7.19 -38.59
C ALA A 23 -11.18 6.49 -39.28
N ALA A 24 -10.13 6.20 -38.53
CA ALA A 24 -9.10 5.26 -38.92
C ALA A 24 -9.37 3.94 -38.19
N ALA A 25 -9.96 2.98 -38.90
CA ALA A 25 -10.04 1.60 -38.47
C ALA A 25 -8.62 1.01 -38.50
N ALA A 26 -7.89 1.16 -37.40
CA ALA A 26 -6.67 0.42 -37.15
C ALA A 26 -7.08 -0.99 -36.74
N THR A 27 -6.85 -1.95 -37.64
CA THR A 27 -6.90 -3.37 -37.33
C THR A 27 -5.84 -3.63 -36.26
N MET A 28 -6.27 -3.89 -35.03
CA MET A 28 -5.41 -4.41 -33.96
C MET A 28 -4.80 -5.73 -34.44
N ALA A 29 -3.54 -5.69 -34.81
CA ALA A 29 -2.71 -6.87 -34.73
C ALA A 29 -2.39 -7.05 -33.23
N LEU A 30 -3.18 -7.90 -32.56
CA LEU A 30 -2.84 -8.52 -31.28
C LEU A 30 -1.56 -9.33 -31.48
N GLY A 31 -0.43 -8.65 -31.39
CA GLY A 31 0.88 -9.25 -31.19
C GLY A 31 1.14 -9.33 -29.69
N GLY A 32 0.28 -10.06 -28.97
CA GLY A 32 0.56 -10.41 -27.59
C GLY A 32 1.87 -11.18 -27.56
N CYS A 33 2.81 -10.74 -26.72
CA CYS A 33 3.85 -11.64 -26.22
C CYS A 33 3.18 -12.62 -25.24
N ALA A 34 2.29 -13.46 -25.75
CA ALA A 34 1.86 -14.68 -25.08
C ALA A 34 3.10 -15.55 -24.94
N GLY A 35 3.62 -15.68 -23.73
CA GLY A 35 4.96 -16.24 -23.54
C GLY A 35 5.23 -16.95 -22.22
N LYS A 36 4.19 -17.23 -21.41
CA LYS A 36 4.03 -18.28 -20.37
C LYS A 36 3.04 -17.77 -19.33
N GLU A 37 2.26 -18.69 -18.75
CA GLU A 37 1.49 -18.43 -17.52
C GLU A 37 2.42 -17.83 -16.46
N PRO A 38 1.94 -16.90 -15.62
CA PRO A 38 2.72 -16.38 -14.51
C PRO A 38 3.21 -17.54 -13.61
N PRO A 39 4.35 -17.37 -12.92
CA PRO A 39 4.82 -18.38 -11.98
C PRO A 39 3.76 -18.68 -10.91
N GLY A 40 3.80 -19.90 -10.36
CA GLY A 40 2.99 -20.21 -9.18
C GLY A 40 3.42 -19.37 -7.98
N LEU A 41 2.57 -19.29 -6.94
CA LEU A 41 2.77 -18.41 -5.79
C LEU A 41 4.19 -18.51 -5.18
N GLU A 42 4.70 -19.71 -4.92
CA GLU A 42 6.05 -19.89 -4.36
C GLU A 42 7.14 -19.35 -5.28
N ASP A 43 7.09 -19.71 -6.56
CA ASP A 43 8.07 -19.25 -7.54
C ASP A 43 8.01 -17.72 -7.69
N ALA A 44 6.81 -17.13 -7.65
CA ALA A 44 6.61 -15.69 -7.69
C ALA A 44 7.25 -15.00 -6.47
N ILE A 45 7.05 -15.52 -5.26
CA ILE A 45 7.68 -15.00 -4.02
C ILE A 45 9.21 -15.06 -4.14
N GLN A 46 9.77 -16.21 -4.51
CA GLN A 46 11.23 -16.39 -4.58
C GLN A 46 11.87 -15.53 -5.66
N GLU A 47 11.28 -15.46 -6.86
CA GLU A 47 11.79 -14.62 -7.94
C GLU A 47 11.68 -13.13 -7.59
N THR A 48 10.57 -12.71 -6.99
CA THR A 48 10.32 -11.32 -6.62
C THR A 48 11.19 -10.87 -5.46
N GLY A 49 11.35 -11.68 -4.41
CA GLY A 49 12.29 -11.37 -3.34
C GLY A 49 13.74 -11.33 -3.82
N ALA A 50 14.15 -12.24 -4.72
CA ALA A 50 15.47 -12.16 -5.33
C ALA A 50 15.66 -10.88 -6.17
N TYR A 51 14.60 -10.42 -6.85
CA TYR A 51 14.61 -9.15 -7.57
C TYR A 51 14.74 -7.96 -6.61
N VAL A 52 13.89 -7.87 -5.58
CA VAL A 52 13.91 -6.80 -4.56
C VAL A 52 15.27 -6.72 -3.89
N ARG A 53 15.85 -7.84 -3.43
CA ARG A 53 17.19 -7.88 -2.82
C ARG A 53 18.27 -7.34 -3.75
N LYS A 54 18.16 -7.61 -5.05
CA LYS A 54 19.12 -7.15 -6.06
C LYS A 54 18.97 -5.65 -6.35
N THR A 55 17.74 -5.12 -6.38
CA THR A 55 17.47 -3.72 -6.72
C THR A 55 17.53 -2.78 -5.51
N THR A 56 17.38 -3.33 -4.30
CA THR A 56 17.41 -2.61 -3.03
C THR A 56 18.52 -3.18 -2.12
N PRO A 57 19.80 -3.13 -2.50
CA PRO A 57 20.87 -3.80 -1.75
C PRO A 57 21.25 -3.11 -0.43
N ALA A 58 20.75 -1.89 -0.19
CA ALA A 58 21.05 -1.07 0.97
C ALA A 58 19.79 -0.30 1.39
N PRO A 59 18.81 -0.98 2.01
CA PRO A 59 17.57 -0.35 2.44
C PRO A 59 17.84 0.71 3.51
N GLY A 60 17.08 1.81 3.46
CA GLY A 60 17.09 2.87 4.48
C GLY A 60 15.67 3.33 4.77
N ILE A 61 15.51 4.42 5.52
CA ILE A 61 14.18 4.97 5.81
C ILE A 61 13.58 5.53 4.52
N SER A 62 12.62 4.81 3.93
CA SER A 62 11.92 5.17 2.71
C SER A 62 10.75 4.22 2.41
N SER A 63 9.67 4.79 1.87
CA SER A 63 8.56 3.99 1.36
C SER A 63 8.89 3.23 0.07
N ILE A 64 9.97 3.56 -0.65
CA ILE A 64 10.45 2.79 -1.81
C ILE A 64 11.90 2.43 -1.55
N GLY A 65 12.24 1.14 -1.62
CA GLY A 65 13.59 0.69 -1.34
C GLY A 65 13.95 0.75 0.15
N GLY A 66 12.94 0.70 1.02
CA GLY A 66 13.09 0.75 2.47
C GLY A 66 12.15 -0.24 3.16
N GLU A 67 11.17 0.26 3.91
CA GLU A 67 10.37 -0.54 4.85
C GLU A 67 9.61 -1.70 4.19
N TRP A 68 8.98 -1.46 3.05
CA TRP A 68 8.22 -2.51 2.34
C TRP A 68 9.12 -3.63 1.87
N ALA A 69 10.28 -3.32 1.30
CA ALA A 69 11.28 -4.32 0.93
C ALA A 69 11.76 -5.13 2.15
N VAL A 70 12.03 -4.46 3.28
CA VAL A 70 12.51 -5.11 4.50
C VAL A 70 11.46 -6.08 5.07
N ILE A 71 10.21 -5.62 5.24
CA ILE A 71 9.12 -6.43 5.77
C ILE A 71 8.84 -7.63 4.86
N ALA A 72 8.74 -7.39 3.54
CA ALA A 72 8.42 -8.44 2.58
C ALA A 72 9.52 -9.51 2.54
N LEU A 73 10.79 -9.12 2.42
CA LEU A 73 11.89 -10.08 2.40
C LEU A 73 11.96 -10.93 3.69
N GLN A 74 11.67 -10.32 4.83
CA GLN A 74 11.69 -11.00 6.13
C GLN A 74 10.51 -11.97 6.29
N LYS A 75 9.32 -11.62 5.79
CA LYS A 75 8.10 -12.43 5.94
C LYS A 75 7.95 -13.51 4.85
N GLY A 76 8.46 -13.26 3.64
CA GLY A 76 8.35 -14.16 2.49
C GLY A 76 9.25 -15.38 2.50
N GLY A 77 10.09 -15.57 3.52
CA GLY A 77 10.97 -16.74 3.66
C GLY A 77 12.02 -16.87 2.54
N VAL A 78 12.27 -15.77 1.81
CA VAL A 78 13.32 -15.69 0.79
C VAL A 78 14.65 -15.62 1.52
N GLU A 79 15.59 -16.51 1.18
CA GLU A 79 16.92 -16.51 1.82
C GLU A 79 17.59 -15.13 1.66
N THR A 80 17.86 -14.48 2.79
CA THR A 80 18.58 -13.21 2.89
C THR A 80 19.81 -13.41 3.77
N GLU A 81 20.85 -12.60 3.51
CA GLU A 81 22.03 -12.59 4.39
C GLU A 81 21.71 -11.70 5.60
N ASP A 82 22.10 -12.11 6.81
CA ASP A 82 21.89 -11.34 8.05
C ASP A 82 22.32 -9.86 7.91
N TYR A 83 23.39 -9.62 7.16
CA TYR A 83 23.92 -8.28 6.86
C TYR A 83 22.88 -7.35 6.21
N TYR A 84 21.89 -7.86 5.48
CA TYR A 84 20.84 -7.05 4.86
C TYR A 84 20.02 -6.29 5.92
N TYR A 85 19.51 -7.01 6.92
CA TYR A 85 18.70 -6.42 8.00
C TYR A 85 19.56 -5.61 8.97
N GLU A 86 20.79 -6.06 9.25
CA GLU A 86 21.76 -5.27 10.02
C GLU A 86 22.04 -3.92 9.34
N SER A 87 22.20 -3.91 8.01
CA SER A 87 22.45 -2.68 7.25
C SER A 87 21.24 -1.73 7.26
N TYR A 88 20.01 -2.26 7.21
CA TYR A 88 18.80 -1.46 7.38
C TYR A 88 18.80 -0.80 8.77
N TYR A 89 19.01 -1.59 9.83
CA TYR A 89 18.99 -1.08 11.19
C TYR A 89 20.11 -0.06 11.43
N ASP A 90 21.31 -0.28 10.88
CA ASP A 90 22.41 0.70 10.89
C ASP A 90 21.99 2.04 10.25
N ASN A 91 21.30 2.00 9.11
CA ASN A 91 20.80 3.19 8.44
C ASN A 91 19.72 3.90 9.27
N VAL A 92 18.80 3.15 9.91
CA VAL A 92 17.81 3.71 10.83
C VAL A 92 18.50 4.40 12.01
N ARG A 93 19.42 3.72 12.70
CA ARG A 93 20.21 4.29 13.82
C ARG A 93 20.94 5.55 13.41
N ALA A 94 21.62 5.53 12.26
CA ALA A 94 22.34 6.69 11.75
C ALA A 94 21.40 7.89 11.52
N GLN A 95 20.25 7.65 10.89
CA GLN A 95 19.25 8.69 10.62
C GLN A 95 18.68 9.25 11.93
N VAL A 96 18.17 8.39 12.83
CA VAL A 96 17.63 8.75 14.15
C VAL A 96 18.62 9.58 14.96
N LYS A 97 19.88 9.15 15.01
CA LYS A 97 20.94 9.88 15.72
C LYS A 97 21.20 11.25 15.11
N SER A 98 21.24 11.33 13.78
CA SER A 98 21.55 12.58 13.08
C SER A 98 20.42 13.61 13.15
N SER A 99 19.17 13.14 13.23
CA SER A 99 17.98 13.98 13.32
C SER A 99 17.52 14.25 14.76
N GLY A 100 18.18 13.63 15.74
CA GLY A 100 17.82 13.76 17.15
C GLY A 100 16.46 13.14 17.48
N GLY A 101 16.15 12.00 16.87
CA GLY A 101 14.90 11.25 17.08
C GLY A 101 13.77 11.62 16.12
N ILE A 102 13.90 12.72 15.38
CA ILE A 102 12.82 13.24 14.52
C ILE A 102 12.98 12.66 13.11
N LEU A 103 12.14 11.69 12.73
CA LEU A 103 12.13 11.17 11.35
C LEU A 103 11.44 12.13 10.40
N SER A 104 10.29 12.67 10.82
CA SER A 104 9.52 13.66 10.06
C SER A 104 8.75 14.59 11.00
N GLU A 105 8.51 15.82 10.56
CA GLU A 105 7.69 16.81 11.29
C GLU A 105 6.20 16.73 10.91
N ASP A 106 5.86 16.13 9.76
CA ASP A 106 4.51 16.13 9.20
C ASP A 106 4.08 14.79 8.55
N THR A 107 5.00 13.82 8.41
CA THR A 107 4.75 12.53 7.75
C THR A 107 4.92 11.37 8.73
N TYR A 108 3.95 11.20 9.62
CA TYR A 108 3.98 10.23 10.72
C TYR A 108 3.74 8.78 10.29
N THR A 109 3.26 8.55 9.06
CA THR A 109 3.32 7.22 8.44
C THR A 109 4.76 6.72 8.32
N GLU A 110 5.77 7.59 8.31
CA GLU A 110 7.18 7.20 8.33
C GLU A 110 7.57 6.51 9.64
N TYR A 111 7.12 7.02 10.80
CA TYR A 111 7.31 6.34 12.08
C TYR A 111 6.62 4.98 12.06
N ALA A 112 5.35 4.91 11.65
CA ALA A 112 4.60 3.65 11.63
C ALA A 112 5.28 2.58 10.76
N ARG A 113 5.75 2.93 9.56
CA ARG A 113 6.48 2.00 8.69
C ARG A 113 7.79 1.53 9.31
N VAL A 114 8.58 2.45 9.88
CA VAL A 114 9.86 2.09 10.52
C VAL A 114 9.62 1.19 11.72
N VAL A 115 8.61 1.48 12.55
CA VAL A 115 8.20 0.64 13.68
C VAL A 115 7.86 -0.79 13.22
N LEU A 116 7.05 -0.92 12.16
CA LEU A 116 6.68 -2.22 11.58
C LEU A 116 7.91 -2.96 11.02
N ALA A 117 8.82 -2.26 10.34
CA ALA A 117 10.02 -2.86 9.78
C ALA A 117 11.01 -3.32 10.85
N LEU A 118 11.22 -2.52 11.91
CA LEU A 118 12.07 -2.90 13.05
C LEU A 118 11.52 -4.13 13.77
N CYS A 119 10.21 -4.16 14.03
CA CYS A 119 9.53 -5.31 14.60
C CYS A 119 9.71 -6.57 13.74
N ALA A 120 9.52 -6.47 12.42
CA ALA A 120 9.68 -7.61 11.52
C ALA A 120 11.08 -8.25 11.62
N ILE A 121 12.13 -7.44 11.81
CA ILE A 121 13.52 -7.90 11.94
C ILE A 121 13.95 -8.17 13.40
N GLY A 122 13.05 -8.02 14.37
CA GLY A 122 13.29 -8.30 15.79
C GLY A 122 14.08 -7.22 16.54
N GLU A 123 14.10 -5.98 16.03
CA GLU A 123 14.70 -4.83 16.68
C GLU A 123 13.65 -4.02 17.46
N ASP A 124 14.04 -3.46 18.60
CA ASP A 124 13.13 -2.72 19.50
C ASP A 124 12.94 -1.26 19.01
N PRO A 125 11.76 -0.88 18.49
CA PRO A 125 11.50 0.48 18.03
C PRO A 125 11.37 1.50 19.17
N ALA A 126 11.16 1.06 20.41
CA ALA A 126 11.06 1.95 21.57
C ALA A 126 12.44 2.41 22.09
N ASN A 127 13.53 1.87 21.53
CA ASN A 127 14.88 2.23 21.96
C ASN A 127 15.89 2.18 20.80
N VAL A 128 15.81 3.16 19.91
CA VAL A 128 16.75 3.34 18.80
C VAL A 128 17.65 4.53 19.10
N GLU A 129 18.94 4.27 19.38
CA GLU A 129 19.91 5.32 19.77
C GLU A 129 19.44 6.19 20.96
N GLY A 130 18.61 5.63 21.84
CA GLY A 130 18.03 6.33 23.00
C GLY A 130 16.75 7.12 22.72
N TYR A 131 16.13 6.93 21.56
CA TYR A 131 14.84 7.52 21.18
C TYR A 131 13.77 6.43 21.05
N ASP A 132 12.56 6.75 21.48
CA ASP A 132 11.38 5.92 21.30
C ASP A 132 10.65 6.35 20.01
N LEU A 133 10.67 5.50 18.99
CA LEU A 133 10.03 5.78 17.70
C LEU A 133 8.52 5.44 17.70
N THR A 134 8.01 4.89 18.79
CA THR A 134 6.58 4.59 18.97
C THR A 134 5.82 5.77 19.57
N GLU A 135 6.48 6.65 20.34
CA GLU A 135 5.86 7.86 20.92
C GLU A 135 5.11 8.72 19.88
N PRO A 136 5.66 8.99 18.67
CA PRO A 136 4.95 9.80 17.68
C PRO A 136 3.63 9.19 17.19
N LEU A 137 3.44 7.87 17.28
CA LEU A 137 2.20 7.20 16.84
C LEU A 137 0.97 7.68 17.63
N ASP A 138 1.17 8.22 18.84
CA ASP A 138 0.09 8.71 19.71
C ASP A 138 -0.20 10.21 19.54
N ASP A 139 0.49 10.94 18.63
CA ASP A 139 0.12 12.33 18.31
C ASP A 139 -1.13 12.38 17.42
N TYR A 140 -2.28 12.23 18.07
CA TYR A 140 -3.58 12.17 17.41
C TYR A 140 -3.81 13.31 16.42
N ARG A 141 -3.39 14.53 16.76
CA ARG A 141 -3.62 15.70 15.90
C ARG A 141 -2.78 15.62 14.63
N ILE A 142 -1.49 15.33 14.73
CA ILE A 142 -0.63 15.27 13.55
C ILE A 142 -0.99 14.07 12.68
N VAL A 143 -1.23 12.91 13.30
CA VAL A 143 -1.61 11.69 12.59
C VAL A 143 -2.94 11.88 11.84
N THR A 144 -3.97 12.42 12.48
CA THR A 144 -5.27 12.62 11.79
C THR A 144 -5.28 13.79 10.80
N ASP A 145 -4.38 14.78 10.92
CA ASP A 145 -4.20 15.83 9.92
C ASP A 145 -3.70 15.28 8.58
N GLN A 146 -2.93 14.19 8.61
CA GLN A 146 -2.54 13.44 7.41
C GLN A 146 -3.67 12.57 6.83
N GLY A 147 -4.66 12.20 7.64
CA GLY A 147 -5.84 11.48 7.21
C GLY A 147 -5.90 10.01 7.65
N ILE A 148 -6.92 9.30 7.13
CA ILE A 148 -7.30 7.93 7.52
C ILE A 148 -6.14 6.93 7.43
N ASN A 149 -5.28 7.04 6.42
CA ASN A 149 -4.14 6.13 6.25
C ASN A 149 -3.14 6.22 7.41
N ALA A 150 -2.86 7.43 7.89
CA ALA A 150 -1.94 7.63 9.00
C ALA A 150 -2.51 7.08 10.30
N ALA A 151 -3.80 7.30 10.56
CA ALA A 151 -4.48 6.72 11.71
C ALA A 151 -4.48 5.19 11.69
N ALA A 152 -4.75 4.58 10.54
CA ALA A 152 -4.73 3.14 10.38
C ALA A 152 -3.33 2.54 10.58
N PHE A 153 -2.29 3.15 10.00
CA PHE A 153 -0.91 2.71 10.21
C PHE A 153 -0.45 2.90 11.66
N ALA A 154 -0.89 3.95 12.36
CA ALA A 154 -0.58 4.14 13.77
C ALA A 154 -1.16 3.00 14.64
N LEU A 155 -2.43 2.64 14.43
CA LEU A 155 -3.06 1.50 15.10
C LEU A 155 -2.36 0.18 14.77
N LEU A 156 -2.11 -0.08 13.48
CA LEU A 156 -1.45 -1.29 13.01
C LEU A 156 -0.06 -1.45 13.64
N ALA A 157 0.75 -0.39 13.60
CA ALA A 157 2.11 -0.39 14.15
C ALA A 157 2.09 -0.61 15.66
N ALA A 158 1.28 0.17 16.40
CA ALA A 158 1.17 0.06 17.85
C ALA A 158 0.71 -1.33 18.31
N TYR A 159 -0.33 -1.88 17.64
CA TYR A 159 -0.82 -3.22 17.94
C TYR A 159 0.26 -4.29 17.69
N THR A 160 0.95 -4.21 16.54
CA THR A 160 1.99 -5.17 16.14
C THR A 160 3.12 -5.23 17.17
N VAL A 161 3.57 -4.07 17.67
CA VAL A 161 4.66 -3.99 18.65
C VAL A 161 4.18 -4.03 20.11
N GLY A 162 2.88 -4.19 20.33
CA GLY A 162 2.28 -4.32 21.66
C GLY A 162 2.31 -3.04 22.51
N VAL A 163 2.44 -1.87 21.91
CA VAL A 163 2.41 -0.57 22.60
C VAL A 163 0.96 -0.08 22.70
N SER A 164 0.59 0.45 23.87
CA SER A 164 -0.73 1.07 24.09
C SER A 164 -0.69 2.55 23.72
N LEU A 165 -1.65 2.98 22.89
CA LEU A 165 -1.86 4.39 22.55
C LEU A 165 -2.92 5.00 23.47
N GLU A 166 -2.68 6.18 24.03
CA GLU A 166 -3.70 6.91 24.79
C GLU A 166 -4.89 7.33 23.89
N ASN A 167 -4.63 7.53 22.59
CA ASN A 167 -5.62 7.90 21.59
C ASN A 167 -6.16 6.72 20.76
N GLU A 168 -5.94 5.47 21.18
CA GLU A 168 -6.41 4.28 20.45
C GLU A 168 -7.90 4.37 20.07
N GLU A 169 -8.78 4.62 21.06
CA GLU A 169 -10.22 4.75 20.82
C GLU A 169 -10.58 5.96 19.95
N ASN A 170 -9.81 7.05 20.03
CA ASN A 170 -10.02 8.23 19.19
C ASN A 170 -9.67 7.92 17.73
N TYR A 171 -8.61 7.15 17.47
CA TYR A 171 -8.28 6.70 16.12
C TYR A 171 -9.33 5.75 15.56
N LEU A 172 -9.83 4.81 16.37
CA LEU A 172 -10.93 3.92 15.98
C LEU A 172 -12.18 4.72 15.60
N ASP A 173 -12.58 5.68 16.45
CA ASP A 173 -13.72 6.58 16.19
C ASP A 173 -13.54 7.38 14.90
N TYR A 174 -12.33 7.91 14.69
CA TYR A 174 -11.99 8.68 13.49
C TYR A 174 -12.12 7.83 12.22
N ILE A 175 -11.49 6.66 12.18
CA ILE A 175 -11.52 5.77 11.01
C ILE A 175 -12.96 5.30 10.73
N VAL A 176 -13.71 4.90 11.76
CA VAL A 176 -15.12 4.52 11.62
C VAL A 176 -15.94 5.67 11.04
N THR A 177 -15.77 6.88 11.57
CA THR A 177 -16.46 8.08 11.08
C THR A 177 -16.14 8.37 9.62
N GLU A 178 -14.88 8.26 9.21
CA GLU A 178 -14.46 8.45 7.82
C GLU A 178 -15.08 7.39 6.89
N LEU A 179 -15.12 6.12 7.30
CA LEU A 179 -15.78 5.04 6.56
C LEU A 179 -17.32 5.16 6.53
N GLU A 180 -17.93 5.93 7.41
CA GLU A 180 -19.36 6.25 7.32
C GLU A 180 -19.68 7.25 6.21
N GLN A 181 -18.73 8.11 5.84
CA GLN A 181 -18.97 9.16 4.85
C GLN A 181 -19.08 8.61 3.43
N GLU A 182 -20.17 8.91 2.74
CA GLU A 182 -20.40 8.38 1.37
C GLU A 182 -19.36 8.87 0.35
N ASN A 183 -18.77 10.05 0.56
CA ASN A 183 -17.68 10.56 -0.29
C ASN A 183 -16.41 9.70 -0.22
N MET A 184 -16.13 9.02 0.90
CA MET A 184 -14.97 8.11 1.04
C MET A 184 -14.92 7.05 -0.07
N TYR A 185 -16.09 6.67 -0.61
CA TYR A 185 -16.20 5.63 -1.62
C TYR A 185 -16.25 6.16 -3.06
N THR A 186 -16.00 7.45 -3.26
CA THR A 186 -16.10 8.12 -4.57
C THR A 186 -14.89 8.99 -4.92
N VAL A 187 -13.96 9.15 -3.99
CA VAL A 187 -12.68 9.83 -4.23
C VAL A 187 -11.79 8.98 -5.14
N GLU A 188 -10.82 9.66 -5.77
CA GLU A 188 -9.67 8.97 -6.38
C GLU A 188 -8.95 8.17 -5.29
N ASP A 189 -8.48 6.96 -5.64
CA ASP A 189 -7.82 6.03 -4.72
C ASP A 189 -8.68 5.54 -3.54
N ALA A 190 -10.02 5.59 -3.66
CA ALA A 190 -10.94 5.10 -2.63
C ALA A 190 -10.67 3.63 -2.22
N SER A 191 -10.22 2.78 -3.15
CA SER A 191 -9.82 1.40 -2.84
C SER A 191 -8.70 1.35 -1.81
N ASP A 192 -7.71 2.23 -1.94
CA ASP A 192 -6.50 2.21 -1.11
C ASP A 192 -6.82 2.73 0.29
N TYR A 193 -7.55 3.86 0.37
CA TYR A 193 -8.01 4.40 1.64
C TYR A 193 -8.87 3.40 2.41
N VAL A 194 -9.77 2.69 1.72
CA VAL A 194 -10.60 1.67 2.37
C VAL A 194 -9.75 0.46 2.77
N ALA A 195 -8.86 -0.03 1.92
CA ALA A 195 -8.02 -1.19 2.24
C ALA A 195 -7.11 -0.92 3.45
N ILE A 196 -6.39 0.21 3.46
CA ILE A 196 -5.51 0.60 4.57
C ILE A 196 -6.31 0.80 5.86
N ALA A 197 -7.48 1.44 5.79
CA ALA A 197 -8.36 1.58 6.95
C ALA A 197 -8.79 0.22 7.53
N LEU A 198 -9.15 -0.72 6.67
CA LEU A 198 -9.53 -2.07 7.06
C LEU A 198 -8.39 -2.85 7.71
N GLU A 199 -7.17 -2.68 7.21
CA GLU A 199 -5.97 -3.27 7.79
C GLU A 199 -5.75 -2.79 9.24
N GLY A 200 -5.80 -1.48 9.47
CA GLY A 200 -5.68 -0.92 10.82
C GLY A 200 -6.81 -1.34 11.78
N LEU A 201 -8.01 -1.60 11.26
CA LEU A 201 -9.16 -2.06 12.05
C LEU A 201 -9.19 -3.58 12.29
N ALA A 202 -8.32 -4.36 11.63
CA ALA A 202 -8.45 -5.81 11.59
C ALA A 202 -8.42 -6.48 12.98
N PHE A 203 -7.66 -5.90 13.92
CA PHE A 203 -7.50 -6.39 15.29
C PHE A 203 -8.57 -5.91 16.28
N TYR A 204 -9.47 -5.02 15.84
CA TYR A 204 -10.42 -4.32 16.72
C TYR A 204 -11.89 -4.72 16.49
N GLN A 205 -12.12 -5.87 15.82
CA GLN A 205 -13.47 -6.33 15.42
C GLN A 205 -14.38 -6.78 16.57
N GLU A 206 -13.87 -6.87 17.81
CA GLU A 206 -14.71 -7.07 19.00
C GLU A 206 -15.59 -5.84 19.30
N ARG A 207 -15.17 -4.66 18.83
CA ARG A 207 -15.97 -3.43 18.91
C ARG A 207 -17.02 -3.44 17.80
N THR A 208 -18.30 -3.33 18.18
CA THR A 208 -19.42 -3.62 17.26
C THR A 208 -19.55 -2.65 16.08
N ASP A 209 -19.21 -1.38 16.28
CA ASP A 209 -19.20 -0.35 15.25
C ASP A 209 -18.00 -0.49 14.31
N VAL A 210 -16.81 -0.81 14.84
CA VAL A 210 -15.64 -1.18 14.04
C VAL A 210 -15.98 -2.35 13.14
N LYS A 211 -16.59 -3.41 13.68
CA LYS A 211 -17.04 -4.56 12.89
C LYS A 211 -18.01 -4.15 11.77
N ALA A 212 -18.97 -3.27 12.06
CA ALA A 212 -19.91 -2.78 11.04
C ALA A 212 -19.21 -1.95 9.95
N ALA A 213 -18.25 -1.10 10.32
CA ALA A 213 -17.42 -0.34 9.37
C ALA A 213 -16.57 -1.27 8.50
N VAL A 214 -15.97 -2.31 9.11
CA VAL A 214 -15.22 -3.35 8.40
C VAL A 214 -16.08 -4.07 7.38
N GLU A 215 -17.29 -4.49 7.77
CA GLU A 215 -18.25 -5.13 6.84
C GLU A 215 -18.66 -4.20 5.68
N LYS A 216 -18.85 -2.89 5.94
CA LYS A 216 -19.12 -1.88 4.91
C LYS A 216 -17.93 -1.73 3.95
N GLY A 217 -16.72 -1.62 4.47
CA GLY A 217 -15.49 -1.49 3.69
C GLY A 217 -15.23 -2.73 2.81
N ILE A 218 -15.37 -3.94 3.35
CA ILE A 218 -15.23 -5.19 2.58
C ILE A 218 -16.22 -5.22 1.41
N LYS A 219 -17.47 -4.79 1.64
CA LYS A 219 -18.48 -4.70 0.58
C LYS A 219 -18.10 -3.67 -0.48
N ALA A 220 -17.52 -2.54 -0.08
CA ALA A 220 -17.06 -1.51 -1.00
C ALA A 220 -15.89 -2.01 -1.86
N LEU A 221 -14.85 -2.61 -1.25
CA LEU A 221 -13.72 -3.22 -1.98
C LEU A 221 -14.21 -4.25 -3.01
N SER A 222 -15.14 -5.13 -2.63
CA SER A 222 -15.75 -6.10 -3.56
C SER A 222 -16.49 -5.43 -4.72
N GLY A 223 -17.01 -4.21 -4.53
CA GLY A 223 -17.67 -3.42 -5.57
C GLY A 223 -16.72 -2.61 -6.44
N PHE A 224 -15.53 -2.29 -5.95
CA PHE A 224 -14.48 -1.59 -6.70
C PHE A 224 -13.67 -2.51 -7.61
N GLN A 225 -13.55 -3.80 -7.24
CA GLN A 225 -12.75 -4.77 -7.97
C GLN A 225 -13.18 -4.94 -9.43
N ASP A 226 -12.20 -4.89 -10.34
CA ASP A 226 -12.37 -4.99 -11.78
C ASP A 226 -12.58 -6.45 -12.25
N ALA A 227 -12.96 -6.62 -13.51
CA ALA A 227 -13.29 -7.93 -14.10
C ALA A 227 -12.09 -8.89 -14.22
N ASP A 228 -10.87 -8.35 -14.23
CA ASP A 228 -9.61 -9.11 -14.19
C ASP A 228 -9.23 -9.56 -12.76
N GLY A 229 -10.05 -9.20 -11.76
CA GLY A 229 -9.81 -9.51 -10.37
C GLY A 229 -8.93 -8.48 -9.64
N GLY A 230 -8.41 -7.46 -10.31
CA GLY A 230 -7.57 -6.41 -9.72
C GLY A 230 -8.34 -5.15 -9.30
N PHE A 231 -7.58 -4.09 -9.03
CA PHE A 231 -8.07 -2.74 -8.69
C PHE A 231 -7.44 -1.68 -9.61
N GLY A 232 -7.26 -2.00 -10.89
CA GLY A 232 -6.71 -1.09 -11.91
C GLY A 232 -5.19 -0.94 -11.91
N ASN A 233 -4.51 -1.10 -10.78
CA ASN A 233 -3.04 -1.11 -10.67
C ASN A 233 -2.51 -2.13 -9.64
N CYS A 234 -1.21 -2.39 -9.69
CA CYS A 234 -0.54 -3.37 -8.84
C CYS A 234 -0.61 -3.03 -7.35
N GLU A 235 -0.31 -1.79 -6.98
CA GLU A 235 -0.23 -1.32 -5.60
C GLU A 235 -1.60 -1.39 -4.91
N SER A 236 -2.66 -0.91 -5.56
CA SER A 236 -4.03 -0.99 -5.05
C SER A 236 -4.53 -2.43 -4.90
N THR A 237 -4.16 -3.30 -5.86
CA THR A 237 -4.50 -4.73 -5.79
C THR A 237 -3.78 -5.41 -4.61
N ALA A 238 -2.50 -5.09 -4.44
CA ALA A 238 -1.70 -5.58 -3.32
C ALA A 238 -2.25 -5.12 -1.97
N GLU A 239 -2.63 -3.85 -1.84
CA GLU A 239 -3.18 -3.28 -0.61
C GLU A 239 -4.49 -3.99 -0.20
N ALA A 240 -5.39 -4.23 -1.17
CA ALA A 240 -6.61 -4.98 -0.92
C ALA A 240 -6.33 -6.44 -0.48
N ILE A 241 -5.34 -7.10 -1.09
CA ILE A 241 -4.94 -8.45 -0.68
C ILE A 241 -4.45 -8.48 0.77
N ILE A 242 -3.57 -7.55 1.14
CA ILE A 242 -3.01 -7.45 2.49
C ILE A 242 -4.13 -7.23 3.51
N ALA A 243 -4.99 -6.25 3.28
CA ALA A 243 -6.10 -5.94 4.19
C ALA A 243 -7.08 -7.13 4.35
N LEU A 244 -7.46 -7.79 3.25
CA LEU A 244 -8.44 -8.88 3.28
C LEU A 244 -7.87 -10.14 3.94
N THR A 245 -6.62 -10.50 3.66
CA THR A 245 -5.96 -11.64 4.33
C THR A 245 -5.76 -11.37 5.81
N GLN A 246 -5.41 -10.13 6.20
CA GLN A 246 -5.32 -9.71 7.61
C GLN A 246 -6.68 -9.82 8.34
N LEU A 247 -7.79 -9.62 7.62
CA LEU A 247 -9.15 -9.81 8.12
C LEU A 247 -9.63 -11.27 8.11
N GLY A 248 -8.79 -12.21 7.72
CA GLY A 248 -9.13 -13.63 7.67
C GLY A 248 -9.91 -14.06 6.42
N ILE A 249 -9.84 -13.30 5.33
CA ILE A 249 -10.55 -13.60 4.07
C ILE A 249 -9.61 -14.26 3.07
N ASP A 250 -10.00 -15.44 2.57
CA ASP A 250 -9.26 -16.15 1.52
C ASP A 250 -9.47 -15.47 0.17
N VAL A 251 -8.50 -14.65 -0.25
CA VAL A 251 -8.55 -13.86 -1.49
C VAL A 251 -8.50 -14.70 -2.77
N THR A 252 -8.24 -16.01 -2.66
CA THR A 252 -8.22 -16.96 -3.79
C THR A 252 -9.54 -17.72 -3.94
N LYS A 253 -10.41 -17.71 -2.92
CA LYS A 253 -11.64 -18.54 -2.87
C LYS A 253 -12.91 -17.79 -2.47
N ASP A 254 -12.81 -16.65 -1.77
CA ASP A 254 -13.98 -15.92 -1.32
C ASP A 254 -14.77 -15.36 -2.50
N SER A 255 -15.98 -15.87 -2.69
CA SER A 255 -16.85 -15.53 -3.83
C SER A 255 -17.13 -14.03 -4.00
N ARG A 256 -17.00 -13.21 -2.95
CA ARG A 256 -17.15 -11.74 -3.07
C ARG A 256 -16.03 -11.13 -3.92
N PHE A 257 -14.87 -11.77 -3.93
CA PHE A 257 -13.63 -11.31 -4.57
C PHE A 257 -13.22 -12.14 -5.78
N ILE A 258 -14.13 -12.96 -6.33
CA ILE A 258 -13.96 -13.64 -7.61
C ILE A 258 -14.77 -12.90 -8.68
N LYS A 259 -14.11 -12.30 -9.67
CA LYS A 259 -14.74 -11.54 -10.78
C LYS A 259 -14.45 -12.21 -12.11
N ASP A 260 -15.50 -12.56 -12.85
CA ASP A 260 -15.39 -13.26 -14.14
C ASP A 260 -14.46 -14.49 -14.15
N GLY A 261 -14.34 -15.15 -13.00
CA GLY A 261 -13.48 -16.33 -12.80
C GLY A 261 -12.07 -16.04 -12.31
N HIS A 262 -11.69 -14.76 -12.15
CA HIS A 262 -10.40 -14.31 -11.65
C HIS A 262 -10.48 -13.96 -10.16
N SER A 263 -9.50 -14.43 -9.40
CA SER A 263 -9.26 -14.03 -8.01
C SER A 263 -8.42 -12.75 -7.92
N LEU A 264 -8.25 -12.23 -6.72
CA LEU A 264 -7.32 -11.12 -6.47
C LEU A 264 -5.87 -11.49 -6.77
N GLN A 265 -5.49 -12.74 -6.50
CA GLN A 265 -4.16 -13.24 -6.86
C GLN A 265 -3.97 -13.24 -8.38
N ASP A 266 -4.99 -13.66 -9.14
CA ASP A 266 -4.93 -13.63 -10.60
C ASP A 266 -4.75 -12.19 -11.11
N GLY A 267 -5.55 -11.26 -10.57
CA GLY A 267 -5.44 -9.83 -10.88
C GLY A 267 -4.07 -9.24 -10.53
N LEU A 268 -3.48 -9.60 -9.39
CA LEU A 268 -2.12 -9.17 -9.03
C LEU A 268 -1.07 -9.69 -10.03
N MET A 269 -1.21 -10.94 -10.48
CA MET A 269 -0.25 -11.58 -11.38
C MET A 269 -0.31 -11.06 -12.82
N GLU A 270 -1.33 -10.28 -13.21
CA GLU A 270 -1.36 -9.55 -14.48
C GLU A 270 -0.24 -8.49 -14.57
N TYR A 271 0.23 -7.97 -13.43
CA TYR A 271 1.31 -6.98 -13.37
C TYR A 271 2.70 -7.60 -13.28
N TYR A 272 2.81 -8.93 -13.19
CA TYR A 272 4.10 -9.62 -13.04
C TYR A 272 4.94 -9.51 -14.32
N ILE A 273 6.14 -8.96 -14.17
CA ILE A 273 7.17 -8.88 -15.20
C ILE A 273 8.18 -10.01 -14.98
N ARG A 274 8.35 -10.82 -16.02
CA ARG A 274 9.27 -11.95 -16.03
C ARG A 274 10.64 -11.60 -15.46
N GLY A 275 11.03 -12.29 -14.40
CA GLY A 275 12.28 -12.05 -13.68
C GLY A 275 12.09 -11.46 -12.29
N GLY A 276 10.85 -11.41 -11.76
CA GLY A 276 10.53 -11.03 -10.39
C GLY A 276 10.12 -9.58 -10.19
N GLY A 277 9.95 -8.81 -11.25
CA GLY A 277 9.46 -7.42 -11.13
C GLY A 277 7.95 -7.35 -11.24
N PHE A 278 7.34 -6.26 -10.79
CA PHE A 278 5.95 -5.92 -11.10
C PHE A 278 5.89 -4.52 -11.71
N CYS A 279 5.09 -4.32 -12.75
CA CYS A 279 4.81 -2.98 -13.27
C CYS A 279 3.65 -2.31 -12.51
N HIS A 280 3.48 -0.99 -12.67
CA HIS A 280 2.40 -0.28 -11.98
C HIS A 280 1.03 -0.60 -12.62
N VAL A 281 0.95 -0.52 -13.95
CA VAL A 281 -0.23 -0.90 -14.75
C VAL A 281 0.14 -1.90 -15.85
N ALA A 282 -0.81 -2.74 -16.27
CA ALA A 282 -0.55 -3.88 -17.15
C ALA A 282 0.00 -3.51 -18.54
N GLU A 283 -0.22 -2.27 -19.01
CA GLU A 283 0.33 -1.80 -20.28
C GLU A 283 1.83 -1.48 -20.23
N GLU A 284 2.38 -1.27 -19.03
CA GLU A 284 3.80 -1.04 -18.83
C GLU A 284 4.61 -2.33 -18.99
N LYS A 285 5.89 -2.18 -19.36
CA LYS A 285 6.77 -3.32 -19.71
C LYS A 285 8.03 -3.39 -18.86
N GLU A 286 8.15 -2.47 -17.91
CA GLU A 286 9.31 -2.36 -17.03
C GLU A 286 8.84 -2.44 -15.58
N PRO A 287 9.61 -3.09 -14.69
CA PRO A 287 9.27 -3.13 -13.27
C PRO A 287 9.27 -1.73 -12.63
N ASN A 288 8.29 -1.50 -11.77
CA ASN A 288 8.21 -0.38 -10.84
C ASN A 288 8.62 -0.88 -9.44
N ALA A 289 9.47 -0.12 -8.76
CA ALA A 289 10.00 -0.53 -7.45
C ALA A 289 8.90 -0.65 -6.37
N MET A 290 7.98 0.33 -6.29
CA MET A 290 6.88 0.29 -5.33
C MET A 290 5.91 -0.85 -5.62
N ALA A 291 5.50 -1.00 -6.89
CA ALA A 291 4.66 -2.12 -7.32
C ALA A 291 5.28 -3.46 -6.95
N THR A 292 6.59 -3.63 -7.19
CA THR A 292 7.31 -4.87 -6.89
C THR A 292 7.35 -5.16 -5.39
N GLU A 293 7.65 -4.15 -4.56
CA GLU A 293 7.69 -4.31 -3.10
C GLU A 293 6.30 -4.60 -2.51
N LYS A 294 5.26 -3.89 -2.98
CA LYS A 294 3.87 -4.10 -2.57
C LYS A 294 3.35 -5.46 -3.02
N ALA A 295 3.65 -5.88 -4.26
CA ALA A 295 3.29 -7.20 -4.74
C ALA A 295 3.95 -8.31 -3.91
N LEU A 296 5.21 -8.16 -3.51
CA LEU A 296 5.86 -9.14 -2.64
C LEU A 296 5.14 -9.24 -1.29
N LEU A 297 4.82 -8.10 -0.64
CA LEU A 297 4.03 -8.11 0.60
C LEU A 297 2.68 -8.83 0.43
N ALA A 298 1.99 -8.61 -0.69
CA ALA A 298 0.71 -9.26 -0.97
C ALA A 298 0.84 -10.76 -1.24
N LEU A 299 1.86 -11.19 -1.99
CA LEU A 299 2.14 -12.61 -2.21
C LEU A 299 2.48 -13.31 -0.89
N ASP A 300 3.29 -12.67 -0.04
CA ASP A 300 3.63 -13.17 1.30
C ASP A 300 2.38 -13.27 2.19
N ALA A 301 1.50 -12.26 2.14
CA ALA A 301 0.24 -12.29 2.87
C ALA A 301 -0.67 -13.45 2.44
N ILE A 302 -0.75 -13.74 1.12
CA ILE A 302 -1.48 -14.91 0.60
C ILE A 302 -0.86 -16.20 1.15
N ARG A 303 0.47 -16.36 1.08
CA ARG A 303 1.13 -17.56 1.58
C ARG A 303 0.94 -17.74 3.09
N LEU A 304 1.14 -16.68 3.87
CA LEU A 304 0.94 -16.72 5.32
C LEU A 304 -0.49 -17.12 5.68
N PHE A 305 -1.47 -16.64 4.91
CA PHE A 305 -2.87 -17.03 5.09
C PHE A 305 -3.10 -18.53 4.84
N GLU A 306 -2.45 -19.13 3.83
CA GLU A 306 -2.51 -20.60 3.59
C GLU A 306 -2.00 -21.40 4.79
N ASP A 307 -1.04 -20.84 5.54
CA ASP A 307 -0.46 -21.41 6.76
C ASP A 307 -1.22 -21.03 8.05
N GLY A 308 -2.35 -20.32 7.93
CA GLY A 308 -3.17 -19.88 9.06
C GLY A 308 -2.58 -18.72 9.86
N LYS A 309 -1.70 -17.93 9.23
CA LYS A 309 -1.04 -16.74 9.78
C LYS A 309 -1.46 -15.48 9.01
N THR A 310 -1.03 -14.32 9.50
CA THR A 310 -1.23 -13.02 8.86
C THR A 310 0.10 -12.29 8.69
N LEU A 311 0.15 -11.30 7.79
CA LEU A 311 1.37 -10.52 7.54
C LEU A 311 1.83 -9.78 8.80
N TYR A 312 0.86 -9.16 9.49
CA TYR A 312 1.06 -8.51 10.78
C TYR A 312 0.39 -9.32 11.88
N GLU A 313 1.11 -9.49 12.98
CA GLU A 313 0.68 -10.21 14.18
C GLU A 313 1.30 -9.50 15.38
N ARG A 314 0.68 -9.64 16.55
CA ARG A 314 1.24 -9.05 17.77
C ARG A 314 2.49 -9.82 18.19
N GLU A 315 3.56 -9.11 18.52
CA GLU A 315 4.75 -9.78 19.06
C GLU A 315 4.44 -10.56 20.34
N GLY A 316 4.79 -11.85 20.34
CA GLY A 316 4.74 -12.71 21.53
C GLY A 316 3.41 -13.39 21.81
N GLU A 317 2.41 -13.27 20.93
CA GLU A 317 1.15 -14.03 20.95
C GLU A 317 1.06 -15.02 19.78
#